data_AF-A0A7J8ZPA6-F1
#
_entry.id   AF-A0A7J8ZPA6-F1
#
_cell.length_a   1.000
_cell.length_b   1.000
_cell.length_c   1.000
_cell.angle_alpha   90.00
_cell.angle_beta   90.00
_cell.angle_gamma   90.00
#
_symmetry.space_group_name_H-M   'P 1'
#
loop_
_entity.id
_entity.type
_entity.pdbx_description
1 polymer ?
#
loop_
_entity_poly.entity_id
_entity_poly.type
_entity_poly.pdbx_seq_one_letter_code
_entity_poly.pdbx_strand_id
1 'polypeptide(L)'
;MDTHIVSSIDSSEFTHLTRTLSKSTVIGLDAEWKPVRSQRSTFPTVTLLQLACQIGDDSAGWDESVVFLLDLSSLPLPSIWELIKDVLVSPDILKLGFKFKQDLIYLSSTFRAQGGNPGFDQVEPYMDITNIYKFLQHKQGKKISKDTKSLSAICEEILGLHLSKELQCSDWSHRPLTEEQIRYAAKDAHCLLGIFKIFQVKVIKEGPLCNHVNEQHQSNVSLGLKGILEMPDCENKLVGRKFCNALDIVQATASSEECERIARGVEVIRKTKPMDESLWKIVRKYGEKLFLRVSDRNPKASRRKGKRRSSVVVCEEKQLENYGDWQGPPPWDISLGGDGCPKFLCDVMVEGLAKHLRCVGVDAAVPHSRKPEPRELIDQAYKEKRVLLTRDAKLLRHQYLIKNQIYRVNNLLKNEQLLEVIEAFQLKISEDQLMSRCTKCNGRFIQKPLTVEEAIEAAKGFQKIPNCLFDKNLEFWQCMDCNQLYWEVVYFLFSLILEMSFFYNTENTL
;
A
#
# COMPACT_ATOMS: atom_id res chain seq x y z
N MET A 1 -10.30 3.01 20.29
CA MET A 1 -10.78 2.16 19.18
C MET A 1 -10.80 0.75 19.72
N ASP A 2 -11.99 0.21 19.87
CA ASP A 2 -12.17 -1.17 20.33
C ASP A 2 -11.75 -2.13 19.21
N THR A 3 -10.86 -3.08 19.51
CA THR A 3 -10.21 -3.93 18.50
C THR A 3 -10.17 -5.38 18.97
N HIS A 4 -10.70 -6.29 18.15
CA HIS A 4 -10.79 -7.72 18.45
C HIS A 4 -10.09 -8.55 17.37
N ILE A 5 -9.30 -9.53 17.77
CA ILE A 5 -8.69 -10.49 16.86
C ILE A 5 -9.60 -11.72 16.79
N VAL A 6 -9.93 -12.13 15.57
CA VAL A 6 -10.79 -13.28 15.31
C VAL A 6 -9.92 -14.38 14.70
N SER A 7 -9.58 -15.38 15.50
CA SER A 7 -8.70 -16.50 15.09
C SER A 7 -9.39 -17.87 15.06
N SER A 8 -10.62 -17.98 15.59
CA SER A 8 -11.44 -19.19 15.56
C SER A 8 -12.91 -18.85 15.34
N ILE A 9 -13.67 -19.74 14.68
CA ILE A 9 -15.12 -19.58 14.48
C ILE A 9 -15.94 -19.86 15.75
N ASP A 10 -15.36 -20.55 16.72
CA ASP A 10 -16.03 -20.91 17.99
C ASP A 10 -15.78 -19.86 19.08
N SER A 11 -15.09 -18.76 18.75
CA SER A 11 -14.67 -17.76 19.73
C SER A 11 -15.78 -16.72 20.02
N SER A 12 -15.70 -16.10 21.19
CA SER A 12 -16.56 -14.96 21.55
C SER A 12 -16.43 -13.80 20.56
N GLU A 13 -15.22 -13.60 20.03
CA GLU A 13 -14.88 -12.54 19.08
C GLU A 13 -15.53 -12.80 17.72
N PHE A 14 -15.59 -14.06 17.26
CA PHE A 14 -16.33 -14.42 16.03
C PHE A 14 -17.83 -14.21 16.19
N THR A 15 -18.38 -14.62 17.34
CA THR A 15 -19.79 -14.33 17.69
C THR A 15 -20.03 -12.81 17.73
N HIS A 16 -19.11 -12.05 18.30
CA HIS A 16 -19.19 -10.60 18.33
C HIS A 16 -19.14 -9.99 16.93
N LEU A 17 -18.22 -10.45 16.07
CA LEU A 17 -18.10 -10.05 14.67
C LEU A 17 -19.43 -10.22 13.93
N THR A 18 -20.02 -11.42 13.95
CA THR A 18 -21.28 -11.71 13.24
C THR A 18 -22.44 -10.82 13.71
N ARG A 19 -22.55 -10.61 15.03
CA ARG A 19 -23.56 -9.72 15.64
C ARG A 19 -23.35 -8.25 15.28
N THR A 20 -22.09 -7.82 15.19
CA THR A 20 -21.77 -6.44 14.84
C THR A 20 -22.01 -6.20 13.34
N LEU A 21 -21.62 -7.14 12.47
CA LEU A 21 -21.86 -7.05 11.04
C LEU A 21 -23.35 -6.96 10.69
N SER A 22 -24.22 -7.71 11.38
CA SER A 22 -25.68 -7.63 11.14
C SER A 22 -26.30 -6.27 11.50
N LYS A 23 -25.63 -5.49 12.35
CA LYS A 23 -26.07 -4.15 12.77
C LYS A 23 -25.36 -3.01 12.04
N SER A 24 -24.28 -3.30 11.32
CA SER A 24 -23.45 -2.30 10.67
C SER A 24 -24.03 -1.90 9.32
N THR A 25 -24.12 -0.61 9.04
CA THR A 25 -24.53 -0.08 7.72
C THR A 25 -23.35 0.48 6.93
N VAL A 26 -22.21 0.71 7.58
CA VAL A 26 -20.95 1.16 6.97
C VAL A 26 -19.79 0.35 7.55
N ILE A 27 -18.92 -0.15 6.69
CA ILE A 27 -17.69 -0.82 7.08
C ILE A 27 -16.48 -0.29 6.31
N GLY A 28 -15.33 -0.20 6.99
CA GLY A 28 -14.02 0.00 6.39
C GLY A 28 -13.33 -1.32 6.15
N LEU A 29 -12.74 -1.49 4.97
CA LEU A 29 -12.02 -2.69 4.54
C LEU A 29 -10.56 -2.37 4.27
N ASP A 30 -9.69 -3.25 4.77
CA ASP A 30 -8.28 -3.31 4.38
C ASP A 30 -7.81 -4.77 4.43
N ALA A 31 -6.62 -5.09 3.89
CA ALA A 31 -6.03 -6.41 4.01
C ALA A 31 -4.50 -6.36 4.10
N GLU A 32 -3.90 -7.33 4.81
CA GLU A 32 -2.44 -7.43 4.95
C GLU A 32 -1.91 -8.81 4.56
N TRP A 33 -0.70 -8.82 3.99
CA TRP A 33 -0.01 -10.02 3.52
C TRP A 33 1.50 -9.87 3.68
N LYS A 34 2.20 -10.99 3.84
CA LYS A 34 3.67 -11.01 3.81
C LYS A 34 4.18 -10.54 2.44
N PRO A 35 5.04 -9.51 2.36
CA PRO A 35 5.64 -9.09 1.10
C PRO A 35 6.47 -10.21 0.48
N VAL A 36 6.15 -10.58 -0.77
CA VAL A 36 6.88 -11.61 -1.51
C VAL A 36 7.98 -10.95 -2.35
N ARG A 37 9.24 -11.28 -2.05
CA ARG A 37 10.45 -10.72 -2.70
C ARG A 37 10.98 -11.57 -3.88
N SER A 38 10.23 -12.59 -4.32
CA SER A 38 10.65 -13.49 -5.41
C SER A 38 9.70 -13.41 -6.60
N GLN A 39 10.21 -13.69 -7.82
CA GLN A 39 9.43 -13.79 -9.05
C GLN A 39 8.53 -15.04 -9.09
N ARG A 40 7.72 -15.27 -8.06
CA ARG A 40 6.72 -16.34 -8.09
C ARG A 40 5.57 -15.91 -8.98
N SER A 41 5.09 -16.84 -9.79
CA SER A 41 3.92 -16.66 -10.66
C SER A 41 2.59 -16.72 -9.88
N THR A 42 2.60 -16.49 -8.57
CA THR A 42 1.45 -16.64 -7.66
C THR A 42 1.21 -15.35 -6.90
N PHE A 43 -0.04 -15.02 -6.64
CA PHE A 43 -0.38 -13.88 -5.78
C PHE A 43 0.05 -14.13 -4.33
N PRO A 44 0.41 -13.07 -3.56
CA PRO A 44 0.59 -13.18 -2.13
C PRO A 44 -0.65 -13.71 -1.43
N THR A 45 -0.45 -14.48 -0.37
CA THR A 45 -1.53 -14.95 0.51
C THR A 45 -1.87 -13.85 1.51
N VAL A 46 -3.14 -13.45 1.55
CA VAL A 46 -3.66 -12.55 2.57
C VAL A 46 -3.74 -13.30 3.90
N THR A 47 -3.08 -12.76 4.92
CA THR A 47 -3.00 -13.40 6.25
C THR A 47 -3.85 -12.67 7.29
N LEU A 48 -4.26 -11.43 7.00
CA LEU A 48 -5.11 -10.63 7.89
C LEU A 48 -6.11 -9.83 7.04
N LEU A 49 -7.39 -9.87 7.42
CA LEU A 49 -8.44 -9.02 6.83
C LEU A 49 -8.99 -8.09 7.92
N GLN A 50 -9.01 -6.79 7.66
CA GLN A 50 -9.50 -5.81 8.63
C GLN A 50 -10.93 -5.36 8.27
N LEU A 51 -11.80 -5.39 9.27
CA LEU A 51 -13.18 -4.93 9.17
C LEU A 51 -13.44 -3.89 10.27
N ALA A 52 -13.45 -2.61 9.91
CA ALA A 52 -13.87 -1.55 10.82
C ALA A 52 -15.39 -1.34 10.68
N CYS A 53 -16.14 -1.70 11.72
CA CYS A 53 -17.59 -1.68 11.71
C CYS A 53 -18.12 -0.46 12.46
N GLN A 54 -19.02 0.30 11.81
CA GLN A 54 -19.75 1.36 12.49
C GLN A 54 -20.95 0.78 13.25
N ILE A 55 -21.07 1.11 14.54
CA ILE A 55 -22.18 0.71 15.40
C ILE A 55 -23.00 1.96 15.75
N GLY A 56 -24.31 1.92 15.51
CA GLY A 56 -25.20 3.03 15.91
C GLY A 56 -26.63 2.89 15.40
N ASP A 57 -27.58 3.08 16.32
CA ASP A 57 -28.98 3.37 16.03
C ASP A 57 -29.22 4.86 16.31
N ASP A 58 -29.85 5.55 15.36
CA ASP A 58 -30.43 6.88 15.51
C ASP A 58 -29.52 8.06 15.89
N SER A 59 -29.41 9.01 14.94
CA SER A 59 -29.30 10.48 15.04
C SER A 59 -28.42 11.20 16.10
N ALA A 60 -27.75 10.52 17.04
CA ALA A 60 -26.95 11.14 18.09
C ALA A 60 -25.63 10.42 18.44
N GLY A 61 -25.41 9.17 17.99
CA GLY A 61 -24.23 8.38 18.35
C GLY A 61 -23.41 7.86 17.18
N TRP A 62 -22.64 8.73 16.50
CA TRP A 62 -21.66 8.34 15.47
C TRP A 62 -20.29 7.95 16.06
N ASP A 63 -20.22 7.66 17.35
CA ASP A 63 -18.94 7.60 18.09
C ASP A 63 -18.50 6.18 18.45
N GLU A 64 -19.37 5.18 18.29
CA GLU A 64 -19.00 3.78 18.52
C GLU A 64 -18.64 3.06 17.22
N SER A 65 -17.39 2.60 17.15
CA SER A 65 -16.92 1.71 16.09
C SER A 65 -16.02 0.65 16.69
N VAL A 66 -16.08 -0.53 16.09
CA VAL A 66 -15.34 -1.70 16.53
C VAL A 66 -14.58 -2.24 15.33
N VAL A 67 -13.32 -2.58 15.53
CA VAL A 67 -12.48 -3.17 14.48
C VAL A 67 -12.26 -4.64 14.75
N PHE A 68 -12.48 -5.46 13.74
CA PHE A 68 -12.16 -6.89 13.77
C PHE A 68 -10.98 -7.16 12.84
N LEU A 69 -9.98 -7.85 13.38
CA LEU A 69 -8.82 -8.36 12.65
C LEU A 69 -9.00 -9.86 12.47
N LEU A 70 -9.44 -10.28 11.28
CA LEU A 70 -9.67 -11.69 10.97
C LEU A 70 -8.34 -12.33 10.60
N ASP A 71 -7.85 -13.21 11.46
CA ASP A 71 -6.63 -13.97 11.23
C ASP A 71 -6.92 -15.12 10.25
N LEU A 72 -6.73 -14.83 8.96
CA LEU A 72 -6.96 -15.79 7.88
C LEU A 72 -5.96 -16.95 7.87
N SER A 73 -4.85 -16.85 8.61
CA SER A 73 -3.91 -17.96 8.79
C SER A 73 -4.42 -18.98 9.80
N SER A 74 -5.21 -18.54 10.78
CA SER A 74 -5.75 -19.40 11.84
C SER A 74 -7.18 -19.88 11.55
N LEU A 75 -7.97 -19.07 10.84
CA LEU A 75 -9.36 -19.40 10.54
C LEU A 75 -9.50 -20.43 9.40
N PRO A 76 -10.43 -21.39 9.50
CA PRO A 76 -10.80 -22.25 8.39
C PRO A 76 -11.54 -21.44 7.32
N LEU A 77 -10.85 -21.08 6.22
CA LEU A 77 -11.40 -20.20 5.17
C LEU A 77 -12.75 -20.65 4.59
N PRO A 78 -13.01 -21.96 4.34
CA PRO A 78 -14.33 -22.40 3.87
C PRO A 78 -15.47 -22.03 4.83
N SER A 79 -15.22 -22.00 6.14
CA SER A 79 -16.23 -21.73 7.17
C SER A 79 -16.64 -20.26 7.26
N ILE A 80 -15.76 -19.34 6.84
CA ILE A 80 -16.02 -17.88 6.86
C ILE A 80 -16.32 -17.32 5.46
N TRP A 81 -16.31 -18.17 4.43
CA TRP A 81 -16.45 -17.75 3.04
C TRP A 81 -17.79 -17.07 2.76
N GLU A 82 -18.91 -17.71 3.13
CA GLU A 82 -20.24 -17.14 2.94
C GLU A 82 -20.39 -15.83 3.71
N LEU A 83 -19.93 -15.79 4.97
CA LEU A 83 -19.96 -14.60 5.80
C LEU A 83 -19.30 -13.39 5.12
N ILE A 84 -18.06 -13.55 4.65
CA ILE A 84 -17.33 -12.44 4.00
C ILE A 84 -17.99 -12.08 2.67
N LYS A 85 -18.44 -13.07 1.90
CA LYS A 85 -19.07 -12.84 0.60
C LYS A 85 -20.36 -12.05 0.75
N ASP A 86 -21.23 -12.47 1.68
CA ASP A 86 -22.51 -11.82 1.97
C ASP A 86 -22.29 -10.36 2.40
N VAL A 87 -21.30 -10.10 3.25
CA VAL A 87 -20.94 -8.72 3.63
C VAL A 87 -20.50 -7.89 2.43
N LEU A 88 -19.63 -8.43 1.57
CA LEU A 88 -19.10 -7.72 0.41
C LEU A 88 -20.17 -7.38 -0.64
N VAL A 89 -21.22 -8.20 -0.78
CA VAL A 89 -22.30 -7.97 -1.75
C VAL A 89 -23.60 -7.43 -1.13
N SER A 90 -23.68 -7.33 0.20
CA SER A 90 -24.90 -6.87 0.88
C SER A 90 -25.25 -5.43 0.46
N PRO A 91 -26.47 -5.18 -0.04
CA PRO A 91 -26.92 -3.83 -0.41
C PRO A 91 -27.10 -2.90 0.80
N ASP A 92 -27.23 -3.48 2.00
CA ASP A 92 -27.47 -2.75 3.24
C ASP A 92 -26.18 -2.23 3.90
N ILE A 93 -25.03 -2.70 3.43
CA ILE A 93 -23.73 -2.35 4.00
C ILE A 93 -22.89 -1.61 2.95
N LEU A 94 -22.52 -0.36 3.24
CA LEU A 94 -21.55 0.39 2.44
C LEU A 94 -20.14 -0.05 2.80
N LYS A 95 -19.38 -0.47 1.79
CA LYS A 95 -17.97 -0.84 1.91
C LYS A 95 -17.09 0.35 1.53
N LEU A 96 -16.24 0.78 2.46
CA LEU A 96 -15.21 1.78 2.24
C LEU A 96 -13.86 1.08 2.05
N GLY A 97 -13.04 1.57 1.14
CA GLY A 97 -11.66 1.10 1.01
C GLY A 97 -10.77 2.15 0.38
N PHE A 98 -9.45 1.94 0.45
CA PHE A 98 -8.48 2.80 -0.22
C PHE A 98 -7.74 1.99 -1.29
N LYS A 99 -8.08 2.19 -2.57
CA LYS A 99 -7.51 1.41 -3.68
C LYS A 99 -7.67 -0.12 -3.51
N PHE A 100 -8.77 -0.54 -2.88
CA PHE A 100 -9.05 -1.90 -2.42
C PHE A 100 -9.11 -2.98 -3.52
N LYS A 101 -9.02 -2.59 -4.79
CA LYS A 101 -9.03 -3.55 -5.90
C LYS A 101 -7.87 -4.56 -5.78
N GLN A 102 -6.69 -4.12 -5.35
CA GLN A 102 -5.53 -5.00 -5.25
C GLN A 102 -5.70 -6.04 -4.14
N ASP A 103 -6.22 -5.58 -3.02
CA ASP A 103 -6.56 -6.35 -1.82
C ASP A 103 -7.59 -7.42 -2.17
N LEU A 104 -8.66 -7.04 -2.87
CA LEU A 104 -9.69 -7.95 -3.35
C LEU A 104 -9.14 -9.05 -4.27
N ILE A 105 -8.17 -8.72 -5.15
CA ILE A 105 -7.51 -9.73 -6.01
C ILE A 105 -6.77 -10.77 -5.16
N TYR A 106 -5.99 -10.31 -4.17
CA TYR A 106 -5.21 -11.21 -3.32
C TYR A 106 -6.10 -12.02 -2.37
N LEU A 107 -7.15 -11.41 -1.85
CA LEU A 107 -8.16 -12.07 -1.02
C LEU A 107 -8.87 -13.17 -1.82
N SER A 108 -9.36 -12.84 -3.02
CA SER A 108 -10.01 -13.78 -3.93
C SER A 108 -9.09 -14.97 -4.28
N SER A 109 -7.82 -14.69 -4.57
CA SER A 109 -6.81 -15.72 -4.81
C SER A 109 -6.54 -16.59 -3.58
N THR A 110 -6.52 -16.01 -2.39
CA THR A 110 -6.24 -16.69 -1.12
C THR A 110 -7.30 -17.74 -0.82
N PHE A 111 -8.58 -17.35 -0.88
CA PHE A 111 -9.68 -18.29 -0.64
C PHE A 111 -9.77 -19.37 -1.72
N ARG A 112 -9.56 -19.01 -2.99
CA ARG A 112 -9.55 -19.99 -4.08
C ARG A 112 -8.45 -21.04 -3.90
N ALA A 113 -7.26 -20.65 -3.44
CA ALA A 113 -6.13 -21.56 -3.26
C ALA A 113 -6.37 -22.58 -2.12
N GLN A 114 -7.17 -22.24 -1.11
CA GLN A 114 -7.43 -23.08 0.05
C GLN A 114 -8.76 -23.84 -0.02
N GLY A 115 -9.24 -24.13 -1.23
CA GLY A 115 -10.47 -24.91 -1.44
C GLY A 115 -11.76 -24.12 -1.26
N GLY A 116 -11.70 -22.79 -1.18
CA GLY A 116 -12.85 -21.91 -1.13
C GLY A 116 -13.55 -21.78 -2.49
N ASN A 117 -14.87 -21.57 -2.44
CA ASN A 117 -15.67 -21.32 -3.62
C ASN A 117 -15.27 -19.99 -4.31
N PRO A 118 -15.36 -19.90 -5.65
CA PRO A 118 -15.22 -18.62 -6.33
C PRO A 118 -16.35 -17.68 -5.90
N GLY A 119 -16.08 -16.41 -5.61
CA GLY A 119 -17.13 -15.48 -5.19
C GLY A 119 -16.73 -14.07 -4.81
N PHE A 120 -15.45 -13.82 -4.50
CA PHE A 120 -14.95 -12.45 -4.22
C PHE A 120 -14.66 -11.67 -5.50
N ASP A 121 -15.64 -11.63 -6.40
CA ASP A 121 -15.55 -10.95 -7.69
C ASP A 121 -16.24 -9.58 -7.70
N GLN A 122 -17.02 -9.28 -6.65
CA GLN A 122 -17.87 -8.11 -6.57
C GLN A 122 -17.88 -7.55 -5.16
N VAL A 123 -17.82 -6.22 -5.05
CA VAL A 123 -18.08 -5.47 -3.82
C VAL A 123 -19.04 -4.34 -4.15
N GLU A 124 -20.24 -4.38 -3.59
CA GLU A 124 -21.25 -3.34 -3.77
C GLU A 124 -22.22 -3.25 -2.60
N PRO A 125 -22.66 -2.04 -2.21
CA PRO A 125 -22.15 -0.74 -2.64
C PRO A 125 -20.75 -0.45 -2.09
N TYR A 126 -19.88 0.15 -2.90
CA TYR A 126 -18.49 0.46 -2.56
C TYR A 126 -18.16 1.93 -2.77
N MET A 127 -17.29 2.50 -1.93
CA MET A 127 -16.72 3.84 -2.16
C MET A 127 -15.21 3.86 -1.88
N ASP A 128 -14.45 4.34 -2.87
CA ASP A 128 -13.00 4.56 -2.73
C ASP A 128 -12.72 5.89 -2.02
N ILE A 129 -11.93 5.85 -0.95
CA ILE A 129 -11.47 7.04 -0.21
C ILE A 129 -10.80 8.07 -1.13
N THR A 130 -10.14 7.64 -2.20
CA THR A 130 -9.54 8.52 -3.21
C THR A 130 -10.59 9.40 -3.88
N ASN A 131 -11.78 8.87 -4.16
CA ASN A 131 -12.86 9.61 -4.82
C ASN A 131 -13.56 10.55 -3.83
N ILE A 132 -13.76 10.11 -2.58
CA ILE A 132 -14.20 10.97 -1.47
C ILE A 132 -13.25 12.16 -1.31
N TYR A 133 -11.95 11.91 -1.24
CA TYR A 133 -10.94 12.95 -1.09
C TYR A 133 -10.97 13.95 -2.26
N LYS A 134 -11.01 13.48 -3.51
CA LYS A 134 -11.10 14.35 -4.70
C LYS A 134 -12.33 15.27 -4.64
N PHE A 135 -13.47 14.74 -4.21
CA PHE A 135 -14.69 15.53 -4.02
C PHE A 135 -14.49 16.64 -2.99
N LEU A 136 -13.92 16.29 -1.83
CA LEU A 136 -13.66 17.23 -0.74
C LEU A 136 -12.66 18.33 -1.12
N GLN A 137 -11.71 18.04 -2.01
CA GLN A 137 -10.73 19.01 -2.52
C GLN A 137 -11.32 19.96 -3.57
N HIS A 138 -12.11 19.43 -4.52
CA HIS A 138 -12.77 20.25 -5.53
C HIS A 138 -13.64 21.34 -4.90
N LYS A 139 -14.33 21.01 -3.81
CA LYS A 139 -15.17 21.95 -3.04
C LYS A 139 -14.38 23.03 -2.31
N GLN A 140 -13.11 22.80 -1.98
CA GLN A 140 -12.24 23.78 -1.33
C GLN A 140 -11.54 24.73 -2.32
N GLY A 141 -11.86 24.65 -3.62
CA GLY A 141 -11.21 25.48 -4.65
C GLY A 141 -9.73 25.17 -4.87
N LYS A 142 -9.22 24.05 -4.32
CA LYS A 142 -7.82 23.62 -4.48
C LYS A 142 -7.62 22.97 -5.84
N LYS A 143 -6.53 23.36 -6.52
CA LYS A 143 -6.13 22.78 -7.81
C LYS A 143 -5.80 21.29 -7.62
N ILE A 144 -6.56 20.41 -8.27
CA ILE A 144 -6.38 18.96 -8.16
C ILE A 144 -5.03 18.59 -8.80
N SER A 145 -4.07 18.17 -7.98
CA SER A 145 -2.86 17.52 -8.48
C SER A 145 -3.24 16.22 -9.20
N LYS A 146 -2.55 15.90 -10.30
CA LYS A 146 -2.74 14.63 -11.01
C LYS A 146 -2.29 13.42 -10.20
N ASP A 147 -1.46 13.64 -9.16
CA ASP A 147 -0.94 12.57 -8.32
C ASP A 147 -1.93 12.17 -7.22
N THR A 148 -2.21 10.87 -7.11
CA THR A 148 -3.03 10.33 -6.02
C THR A 148 -2.24 10.33 -4.72
N LYS A 149 -2.73 11.02 -3.68
CA LYS A 149 -2.15 10.98 -2.34
C LYS A 149 -2.27 9.58 -1.72
N SER A 150 -1.35 9.24 -0.82
CA SER A 150 -1.43 8.02 0.02
C SER A 150 -2.49 8.16 1.11
N LEU A 151 -3.01 7.05 1.63
CA LEU A 151 -3.98 7.04 2.74
C LEU A 151 -3.51 7.88 3.94
N SER A 152 -2.27 7.67 4.40
CA SER A 152 -1.66 8.45 5.49
C SER A 152 -1.71 9.97 5.25
N ALA A 153 -1.44 10.43 4.03
CA ALA A 153 -1.50 11.85 3.69
C ALA A 153 -2.94 12.39 3.58
N ILE A 154 -3.89 11.55 3.17
CA ILE A 154 -5.31 11.89 3.16
C ILE A 154 -5.83 11.97 4.60
N CYS A 155 -5.46 11.01 5.44
CA CYS A 155 -5.81 10.94 6.85
C CYS A 155 -5.28 12.16 7.62
N GLU A 156 -4.03 12.55 7.39
CA GLU A 156 -3.44 13.74 7.99
C GLU A 156 -4.18 15.02 7.56
N GLU A 157 -4.49 15.18 6.27
CA GLU A 157 -5.18 16.39 5.79
C GLU A 157 -6.65 16.46 6.20
N ILE A 158 -7.35 15.33 6.27
CA ILE A 158 -8.79 15.29 6.57
C ILE A 158 -9.06 15.19 8.08
N LEU A 159 -8.33 14.32 8.77
CA LEU A 159 -8.55 13.99 10.19
C LEU A 159 -7.52 14.62 11.13
N GLY A 160 -6.41 15.16 10.62
CA GLY A 160 -5.30 15.62 11.47
C GLY A 160 -4.55 14.46 12.13
N LEU A 161 -4.78 13.22 11.69
CA LEU A 161 -4.18 12.01 12.27
C LEU A 161 -3.03 11.52 11.38
N HIS A 162 -1.88 11.28 12.01
CA HIS A 162 -0.73 10.71 11.32
C HIS A 162 -0.79 9.17 11.39
N LEU A 163 -0.94 8.52 10.23
CA LEU A 163 -0.79 7.08 10.09
C LEU A 163 0.67 6.74 9.79
N SER A 164 1.28 5.88 10.62
CA SER A 164 2.63 5.34 10.37
C SER A 164 2.60 4.50 9.09
N LYS A 165 3.75 4.42 8.40
CA LYS A 165 3.96 3.55 7.24
C LYS A 165 4.98 2.45 7.52
N GLU A 166 5.44 2.34 8.77
CA GLU A 166 6.58 1.52 9.15
C GLU A 166 6.29 0.03 9.04
N LEU A 167 5.04 -0.38 9.28
CA LEU A 167 4.64 -1.79 9.27
C LEU A 167 4.00 -2.26 7.95
N GLN A 168 3.94 -1.40 6.93
CA GLN A 168 3.40 -1.73 5.61
C GLN A 168 4.13 -2.93 4.96
N CYS A 169 5.42 -3.12 5.27
CA CYS A 169 6.24 -4.22 4.74
C CYS A 169 6.60 -5.26 5.82
N SER A 170 5.84 -5.30 6.92
CA SER A 170 6.04 -6.26 8.00
C SER A 170 5.76 -7.70 7.56
N ASP A 171 6.28 -8.69 8.29
CA ASP A 171 5.90 -10.08 8.09
C ASP A 171 4.55 -10.37 8.78
N TRP A 172 3.48 -10.13 8.04
CA TRP A 172 2.10 -10.37 8.48
C TRP A 172 1.72 -11.86 8.59
N SER A 173 2.63 -12.79 8.26
CA SER A 173 2.45 -14.22 8.50
C SER A 173 2.89 -14.67 9.88
N HIS A 174 3.70 -13.87 10.57
CA HIS A 174 4.20 -14.22 11.90
C HIS A 174 3.07 -14.25 12.93
N ARG A 175 3.10 -15.23 13.84
CA ARG A 175 2.13 -15.37 14.93
C ARG A 175 2.85 -15.63 16.25
N PRO A 176 2.39 -15.03 17.38
CA PRO A 176 1.30 -14.06 17.44
C PRO A 176 1.64 -12.72 16.76
N LEU A 177 0.62 -11.97 16.32
CA LEU A 177 0.83 -10.60 15.83
C LEU A 177 1.32 -9.71 16.97
N THR A 178 2.24 -8.79 16.68
CA THR A 178 2.68 -7.82 17.67
C THR A 178 1.60 -6.78 17.95
N GLU A 179 1.62 -6.19 19.14
CA GLU A 179 0.71 -5.11 19.52
C GLU A 179 0.80 -3.90 18.54
N GLU A 180 1.98 -3.65 17.97
CA GLU A 180 2.17 -2.61 16.96
C GLU A 180 1.52 -2.98 15.62
N GLN A 181 1.63 -4.24 15.18
CA GLN A 181 0.94 -4.74 13.98
C GLN A 181 -0.58 -4.67 14.13
N ILE A 182 -1.10 -5.09 15.28
CA ILE A 182 -2.53 -5.02 15.62
C ILE A 182 -3.02 -3.57 15.53
N ARG A 183 -2.31 -2.65 16.19
CA ARG A 183 -2.67 -1.22 16.20
C ARG A 183 -2.56 -0.58 14.82
N TYR A 184 -1.56 -0.96 14.03
CA TYR A 184 -1.39 -0.48 12.66
C TYR A 184 -2.58 -0.92 11.79
N ALA A 185 -2.81 -2.23 11.72
CA ALA A 185 -3.87 -2.81 10.88
C ALA A 185 -5.24 -2.24 11.24
N ALA A 186 -5.51 -2.10 12.53
CA ALA A 186 -6.80 -1.59 12.98
C ALA A 186 -6.99 -0.09 12.63
N LYS A 187 -5.92 0.72 12.68
CA LYS A 187 -5.97 2.14 12.30
C LYS A 187 -6.24 2.33 10.81
N ASP A 188 -5.66 1.51 9.95
CA ASP A 188 -5.79 1.64 8.49
C ASP A 188 -7.24 1.42 8.04
N ALA A 189 -7.94 0.44 8.61
CA ALA A 189 -9.38 0.26 8.36
C ALA A 189 -10.26 1.30 9.06
N HIS A 190 -9.96 1.66 10.32
CA HIS A 190 -10.79 2.59 11.11
C HIS A 190 -10.76 4.02 10.56
N CYS A 191 -9.62 4.48 10.04
CA CYS A 191 -9.53 5.83 9.50
C CYS A 191 -10.49 6.08 8.33
N LEU A 192 -10.87 5.01 7.60
CA LEU A 192 -11.83 5.08 6.50
C LEU A 192 -13.21 5.56 6.98
N LEU A 193 -13.67 5.05 8.14
CA LEU A 193 -14.92 5.49 8.78
C LEU A 193 -14.86 6.97 9.15
N GLY A 194 -13.74 7.42 9.73
CA GLY A 194 -13.54 8.83 10.09
C GLY A 194 -13.57 9.77 8.88
N ILE A 195 -12.88 9.39 7.79
CA ILE A 195 -12.88 10.17 6.54
C ILE A 195 -14.29 10.24 5.97
N PHE A 196 -15.02 9.12 5.97
CA PHE A 196 -16.39 9.07 5.48
C PHE A 196 -17.35 9.92 6.32
N LYS A 197 -17.22 9.91 7.66
CA LYS A 197 -18.01 10.75 8.56
C LYS A 197 -17.89 12.24 8.19
N ILE A 198 -16.67 12.73 7.93
CA ILE A 198 -16.46 14.12 7.48
C ILE A 198 -17.09 14.39 6.12
N PHE A 199 -16.97 13.43 5.19
CA PHE A 199 -17.61 13.53 3.88
C PHE A 199 -19.14 13.59 3.98
N GLN A 200 -19.74 12.70 4.75
CA GLN A 200 -21.18 12.63 4.97
C GLN A 200 -21.71 13.92 5.59
N VAL A 201 -21.06 14.44 6.65
CA VAL A 201 -21.45 15.72 7.28
C VAL A 201 -21.44 16.85 6.26
N LYS A 202 -20.43 16.92 5.37
CA LYS A 202 -20.36 17.94 4.32
C LYS A 202 -21.45 17.77 3.27
N VAL A 203 -21.74 16.54 2.84
CA VAL A 203 -22.80 16.28 1.85
C VAL A 203 -24.19 16.57 2.42
N ILE A 204 -24.45 16.23 3.69
CA ILE A 204 -25.75 16.47 4.36
C ILE A 204 -25.97 17.96 4.61
N LYS A 205 -24.97 18.69 5.13
CA LYS A 205 -25.07 20.13 5.38
C LYS A 205 -25.35 20.96 4.13
N GLU A 206 -24.94 20.48 2.96
CA GLU A 206 -25.04 21.24 1.72
C GLU A 206 -26.37 21.06 0.95
N GLY A 207 -27.17 20.02 1.23
CA GLY A 207 -28.42 19.76 0.51
C GLY A 207 -28.27 19.68 -1.03
N PRO A 208 -29.34 19.38 -1.80
CA PRO A 208 -29.26 19.44 -3.25
C PRO A 208 -29.28 20.91 -3.71
N LEU A 209 -28.10 21.51 -3.89
CA LEU A 209 -28.01 22.75 -4.64
C LEU A 209 -28.57 22.49 -6.05
N CYS A 210 -29.63 23.23 -6.37
CA CYS A 210 -30.34 23.20 -7.64
C CYS A 210 -29.37 23.15 -8.83
N ASN A 211 -29.74 22.34 -9.81
CA ASN A 211 -29.23 22.46 -11.16
C ASN A 211 -29.30 23.94 -11.56
N HIS A 212 -28.17 24.54 -11.93
CA HIS A 212 -28.18 25.75 -12.72
C HIS A 212 -28.87 25.44 -14.05
N VAL A 213 -30.16 25.71 -14.12
CA VAL A 213 -30.83 26.03 -15.36
C VAL A 213 -31.30 27.47 -15.20
N ASN A 214 -30.62 28.37 -15.90
CA ASN A 214 -31.20 29.64 -16.27
C ASN A 214 -32.53 29.33 -16.97
N GLU A 215 -33.66 29.75 -16.41
CA GLU A 215 -34.73 30.28 -17.23
C GLU A 215 -35.73 31.07 -16.38
N GLN A 216 -36.07 32.22 -16.93
CA GLN A 216 -36.90 33.26 -16.38
C GLN A 216 -38.37 32.81 -16.33
N HIS A 217 -39.09 33.31 -15.34
CA HIS A 217 -40.55 33.44 -15.21
C HIS A 217 -41.41 32.84 -16.35
N GLN A 218 -42.30 31.89 -16.01
CA GLN A 218 -43.75 32.15 -15.92
C GLN A 218 -44.56 30.95 -15.40
N SER A 219 -45.68 31.33 -14.78
CA SER A 219 -46.77 30.64 -14.09
C SER A 219 -47.29 29.28 -14.61
N ASN A 220 -47.72 28.47 -13.62
CA ASN A 220 -48.89 27.56 -13.57
C ASN A 220 -49.12 26.58 -14.73
N VAL A 221 -49.22 25.29 -14.39
CA VAL A 221 -50.46 24.47 -14.46
C VAL A 221 -50.13 23.01 -14.10
N SER A 222 -51.04 22.42 -13.34
CA SER A 222 -51.11 21.03 -12.89
C SER A 222 -51.36 20.03 -14.04
N LEU A 223 -51.48 18.73 -13.69
CA LEU A 223 -51.80 17.55 -14.52
C LEU A 223 -50.53 16.82 -14.99
N GLY A 224 -50.31 15.54 -14.75
CA GLY A 224 -51.21 14.42 -14.44
C GLY A 224 -50.67 13.21 -15.21
N LEU A 225 -50.86 11.99 -14.70
CA LEU A 225 -50.45 10.74 -15.33
C LEU A 225 -50.97 10.64 -16.78
N LYS A 226 -50.09 10.83 -17.77
CA LYS A 226 -50.31 10.38 -19.15
C LYS A 226 -48.97 10.25 -19.87
N GLY A 227 -48.55 9.01 -20.12
CA GLY A 227 -47.31 8.71 -20.85
C GLY A 227 -46.58 7.45 -20.40
N ILE A 228 -47.30 6.46 -19.88
CA ILE A 228 -46.85 5.06 -19.93
C ILE A 228 -47.45 4.50 -21.23
N LEU A 229 -46.65 3.72 -21.96
CA LEU A 229 -46.90 3.06 -23.26
C LEU A 229 -46.40 3.86 -24.47
N GLU A 230 -45.17 3.55 -24.90
CA GLU A 230 -44.86 3.05 -26.25
C GLU A 230 -43.33 2.95 -26.43
N MET A 231 -42.84 1.73 -26.64
CA MET A 231 -41.53 1.44 -27.27
C MET A 231 -41.82 0.76 -28.62
N PRO A 232 -41.00 1.01 -29.64
CA PRO A 232 -40.11 -0.08 -30.07
C PRO A 232 -38.66 0.34 -30.41
N ASP A 233 -37.76 -0.49 -29.90
CA ASP A 233 -36.56 -1.13 -30.46
C ASP A 233 -35.45 -0.43 -31.29
N CYS A 234 -34.24 -0.76 -30.80
CA CYS A 234 -32.95 -1.06 -31.45
C CYS A 234 -31.90 0.03 -31.79
N GLU A 235 -30.86 -0.02 -30.94
CA GLU A 235 -29.42 -0.04 -31.25
C GLU A 235 -28.71 1.18 -31.86
N ASN A 236 -28.00 1.94 -31.00
CA ASN A 236 -26.54 1.89 -30.84
C ASN A 236 -26.01 3.15 -30.13
N LYS A 237 -25.49 2.98 -28.91
CA LYS A 237 -24.35 3.71 -28.29
C LYS A 237 -24.33 3.46 -26.78
N LEU A 238 -23.18 2.99 -26.29
CA LEU A 238 -22.85 2.87 -24.87
C LEU A 238 -22.98 4.24 -24.18
N VAL A 239 -24.08 4.45 -23.48
CA VAL A 239 -24.31 5.56 -22.55
C VAL A 239 -24.85 4.96 -21.26
N GLY A 240 -24.26 5.35 -20.13
CA GLY A 240 -24.59 4.84 -18.80
C GLY A 240 -26.09 4.91 -18.52
N ARG A 241 -26.69 3.76 -18.18
CA ARG A 241 -28.09 3.69 -17.79
C ARG A 241 -28.23 3.85 -16.28
N LYS A 242 -29.05 4.84 -15.90
CA LYS A 242 -29.59 5.04 -14.56
C LYS A 242 -30.55 3.89 -14.21
N PHE A 243 -30.58 3.53 -12.93
CA PHE A 243 -31.52 2.58 -12.33
C PHE A 243 -32.98 2.96 -12.61
N CYS A 244 -33.76 2.01 -13.11
CA CYS A 244 -35.22 1.98 -13.00
C CYS A 244 -35.62 0.64 -12.36
N ASN A 245 -36.60 0.74 -11.47
CA ASN A 245 -37.07 -0.25 -10.51
C ASN A 245 -37.68 -1.50 -11.14
N ALA A 246 -37.17 -2.66 -10.73
CA ALA A 246 -37.90 -3.94 -10.80
C ALA A 246 -37.96 -4.65 -9.43
N LEU A 247 -37.15 -4.23 -8.46
CA LEU A 247 -37.11 -4.84 -7.11
C LEU A 247 -38.35 -4.49 -6.28
N ASP A 248 -38.86 -3.26 -6.42
CA ASP A 248 -40.00 -2.73 -5.65
C ASP A 248 -41.32 -3.44 -5.97
N ILE A 249 -41.42 -4.09 -7.13
CA ILE A 249 -42.61 -4.87 -7.51
C ILE A 249 -42.59 -6.25 -6.86
N VAL A 250 -41.41 -6.86 -6.72
CA VAL A 250 -41.26 -8.22 -6.17
C VAL A 250 -41.41 -8.22 -4.65
N GLN A 251 -40.95 -7.16 -3.98
CA GLN A 251 -41.08 -7.03 -2.52
C GLN A 251 -42.51 -6.76 -2.04
N ALA A 252 -43.41 -6.26 -2.90
CA ALA A 252 -44.81 -6.04 -2.54
C ALA A 252 -45.67 -7.31 -2.60
N THR A 253 -45.19 -8.39 -3.22
CA THR A 253 -45.97 -9.63 -3.43
C THR A 253 -45.52 -10.83 -2.59
N ALA A 254 -44.42 -10.74 -1.85
CA ALA A 254 -43.83 -11.87 -1.11
C ALA A 254 -44.28 -11.97 0.36
N SER A 255 -45.36 -11.28 0.75
CA SER A 255 -45.96 -11.41 2.07
C SER A 255 -47.14 -12.39 2.05
N SER A 256 -46.86 -13.67 1.85
CA SER A 256 -47.60 -14.77 2.48
C SER A 256 -46.87 -16.09 2.32
N GLU A 257 -47.03 -16.94 3.34
CA GLU A 257 -46.73 -18.38 3.38
C GLU A 257 -45.35 -18.79 3.91
N GLU A 258 -45.41 -19.02 5.21
CA GLU A 258 -44.54 -19.81 6.06
C GLU A 258 -44.48 -21.28 5.61
N CYS A 259 -43.28 -21.88 5.57
CA CYS A 259 -43.15 -23.33 5.67
C CYS A 259 -41.80 -23.73 6.27
N GLU A 260 -41.88 -24.30 7.47
CA GLU A 260 -40.80 -24.97 8.18
C GLU A 260 -40.27 -26.19 7.39
N ARG A 261 -38.93 -26.35 7.37
CA ARG A 261 -38.30 -27.67 7.57
C ARG A 261 -36.80 -27.53 7.88
N ILE A 262 -36.43 -28.13 9.01
CA ILE A 262 -35.13 -28.11 9.67
C ILE A 262 -34.10 -28.97 8.89
N ALA A 263 -32.93 -28.41 8.61
CA ALA A 263 -31.68 -29.16 8.50
C ALA A 263 -30.51 -28.29 9.01
N ARG A 264 -29.75 -28.86 9.95
CA ARG A 264 -28.69 -28.23 10.73
C ARG A 264 -27.58 -27.63 9.85
N GLY A 265 -27.36 -26.34 9.99
CA GLY A 265 -26.24 -25.57 9.43
C GLY A 265 -26.37 -24.12 9.88
N VAL A 266 -25.28 -23.54 10.38
CA VAL A 266 -25.19 -22.20 10.99
C VAL A 266 -26.05 -21.18 10.24
N GLU A 267 -27.02 -20.56 10.93
CA GLU A 267 -27.81 -19.44 10.40
C GLU A 267 -26.93 -18.20 10.28
N VAL A 268 -26.17 -18.12 9.18
CA VAL A 268 -25.31 -16.98 8.85
C VAL A 268 -26.18 -15.87 8.25
N ILE A 269 -26.22 -14.73 8.96
CA ILE A 269 -26.75 -13.40 8.60
C ILE A 269 -27.98 -13.39 7.69
N ARG A 270 -29.18 -13.64 8.23
CA ARG A 270 -30.43 -13.47 7.46
C ARG A 270 -31.09 -12.10 7.54
N LYS A 271 -30.62 -11.19 8.41
CA LYS A 271 -31.20 -9.83 8.54
C LYS A 271 -30.12 -8.80 8.85
N THR A 272 -29.53 -8.20 7.81
CA THR A 272 -28.78 -6.95 7.94
C THR A 272 -29.74 -5.79 8.19
N LYS A 273 -29.32 -4.82 8.99
CA LYS A 273 -30.07 -3.59 9.19
C LYS A 273 -30.03 -2.76 7.90
N PRO A 274 -31.17 -2.32 7.34
CA PRO A 274 -31.18 -1.51 6.12
C PRO A 274 -30.54 -0.14 6.38
N MET A 275 -29.93 0.44 5.34
CA MET A 275 -29.38 1.78 5.40
C MET A 275 -30.46 2.83 5.68
N ASP A 276 -30.11 3.89 6.42
CA ASP A 276 -30.98 5.06 6.53
C ASP A 276 -31.08 5.82 5.20
N GLU A 277 -32.11 6.67 5.08
CA GLU A 277 -32.40 7.41 3.85
C GLU A 277 -31.26 8.36 3.43
N SER A 278 -30.54 8.93 4.41
CA SER A 278 -29.45 9.87 4.15
C SER A 278 -28.24 9.17 3.52
N LEU A 279 -27.89 8.01 4.07
CA LEU A 279 -26.81 7.15 3.62
C LEU A 279 -27.17 6.54 2.26
N TRP A 280 -28.42 6.11 2.08
CA TRP A 280 -28.90 5.60 0.80
C TRP A 280 -28.80 6.65 -0.32
N LYS A 281 -29.13 7.92 -0.05
CA LYS A 281 -28.94 9.03 -1.02
C LYS A 281 -27.48 9.23 -1.39
N ILE A 282 -26.57 9.10 -0.43
CA ILE A 282 -25.11 9.19 -0.66
C ILE A 282 -24.66 8.02 -1.55
N VAL A 283 -25.03 6.79 -1.19
CA VAL A 283 -24.70 5.58 -1.96
C VAL A 283 -25.25 5.66 -3.38
N ARG A 284 -26.48 6.13 -3.56
CA ARG A 284 -27.07 6.29 -4.89
C ARG A 284 -26.30 7.28 -5.78
N LYS A 285 -25.71 8.31 -5.18
CA LYS A 285 -25.03 9.39 -5.93
C LYS A 285 -23.53 9.14 -6.14
N TYR A 286 -22.86 8.56 -5.14
CA TYR A 286 -21.40 8.43 -5.12
C TYR A 286 -20.93 6.98 -4.98
N GLY A 287 -21.83 6.04 -4.72
CA GLY A 287 -21.53 4.62 -4.64
C GLY A 287 -21.12 4.06 -5.99
N GLU A 288 -20.17 3.15 -5.94
CA GLU A 288 -19.60 2.43 -7.07
C GLU A 288 -19.78 0.93 -6.86
N LYS A 289 -19.50 0.18 -7.92
CA LYS A 289 -19.43 -1.27 -7.89
C LYS A 289 -18.02 -1.68 -8.25
N LEU A 290 -17.35 -2.37 -7.33
CA LEU A 290 -15.99 -2.87 -7.56
C LEU A 290 -16.08 -4.30 -8.08
N PHE A 291 -15.48 -4.56 -9.25
CA PHE A 291 -15.51 -5.87 -9.89
C PHE A 291 -14.11 -6.38 -10.26
N LEU A 292 -13.86 -7.66 -10.03
CA LEU A 292 -12.72 -8.39 -10.57
C LEU A 292 -13.03 -8.93 -11.96
N ARG A 293 -12.13 -8.70 -12.92
CA ARG A 293 -12.24 -9.26 -14.27
C ARG A 293 -11.55 -10.61 -14.32
N VAL A 294 -11.89 -11.43 -15.32
CA VAL A 294 -11.17 -12.69 -15.58
C VAL A 294 -9.65 -12.46 -15.74
N SER A 295 -9.25 -11.33 -16.32
CA SER A 295 -7.83 -10.94 -16.44
C SER A 295 -7.13 -10.66 -15.11
N ASP A 296 -7.88 -10.30 -14.07
CA ASP A 296 -7.36 -9.99 -12.75
C ASP A 296 -7.08 -11.27 -11.93
N ARG A 297 -7.64 -12.42 -12.34
CA ARG A 297 -7.49 -13.72 -11.67
C ARG A 297 -6.14 -14.42 -11.92
N ASN A 298 -5.36 -13.91 -12.86
CA ASN A 298 -4.05 -14.47 -13.19
C ASN A 298 -2.97 -13.42 -12.90
N PRO A 299 -1.88 -13.79 -12.21
CA PRO A 299 -0.73 -12.93 -12.04
C PRO A 299 -0.24 -12.47 -13.41
N LYS A 300 -0.10 -11.16 -13.59
CA LYS A 300 0.43 -10.63 -14.84
C LYS A 300 1.88 -11.09 -14.93
N ALA A 301 2.13 -12.13 -15.74
CA ALA A 301 3.45 -12.36 -16.29
C ALA A 301 3.91 -11.02 -16.87
N SER A 302 5.11 -10.57 -16.52
CA SER A 302 5.70 -9.34 -17.05
C SER A 302 5.90 -9.52 -18.55
N ARG A 303 4.81 -9.37 -19.33
CA ARG A 303 4.85 -9.36 -20.77
C ARG A 303 5.59 -8.10 -21.13
N ARG A 304 6.90 -8.24 -21.38
CA ARG A 304 7.69 -7.34 -22.21
C ARG A 304 6.81 -6.97 -23.39
N LYS A 305 6.31 -5.74 -23.41
CA LYS A 305 5.70 -5.17 -24.61
C LYS A 305 6.86 -4.96 -25.57
N GLY A 306 7.21 -6.01 -26.32
CA GLY A 306 8.08 -5.94 -27.48
C GLY A 306 7.45 -4.94 -28.43
N LYS A 307 8.06 -3.74 -28.49
CA LYS A 307 7.73 -2.75 -29.51
C LYS A 307 8.07 -3.41 -30.85
N ARG A 308 7.07 -3.62 -31.71
CA ARG A 308 7.25 -4.09 -33.09
C ARG A 308 8.40 -3.29 -33.73
N ARG A 309 9.48 -3.98 -34.09
CA ARG A 309 10.57 -3.40 -34.89
C ARG A 309 10.05 -3.20 -36.30
N SER A 310 9.98 -1.95 -36.74
CA SER A 310 10.03 -1.61 -38.15
C SER A 310 11.48 -1.73 -38.60
N SER A 311 11.63 -2.17 -39.85
CA SER A 311 12.82 -2.57 -40.57
C SER A 311 13.95 -1.53 -40.64
N VAL A 312 15.15 -2.05 -40.91
CA VAL A 312 16.24 -1.52 -41.74
C VAL A 312 17.62 -1.40 -41.03
N VAL A 313 18.59 -2.00 -41.72
CA VAL A 313 20.07 -2.01 -41.63
C VAL A 313 20.74 -2.96 -40.63
N VAL A 314 21.29 -4.02 -41.22
CA VAL A 314 22.33 -4.91 -40.72
C VAL A 314 23.60 -4.11 -40.49
N CYS A 315 24.14 -4.14 -39.27
CA CYS A 315 25.57 -3.96 -39.05
C CYS A 315 25.99 -5.01 -38.01
N GLU A 316 27.04 -5.76 -38.34
CA GLU A 316 27.49 -6.93 -37.62
C GLU A 316 27.94 -6.60 -36.19
N GLU A 317 27.26 -7.18 -35.19
CA GLU A 317 27.81 -7.38 -33.85
C GLU A 317 27.82 -8.88 -33.57
N LYS A 318 28.96 -9.51 -33.84
CA LYS A 318 29.29 -10.82 -33.25
C LYS A 318 29.81 -10.57 -31.84
N GLN A 319 29.32 -11.42 -30.92
CA GLN A 319 29.72 -11.61 -29.52
C GLN A 319 29.05 -10.71 -28.48
N LEU A 320 27.89 -11.17 -28.01
CA LEU A 320 27.31 -10.74 -26.73
C LEU A 320 26.81 -11.99 -25.98
N GLU A 321 27.74 -12.68 -25.32
CA GLU A 321 27.43 -13.73 -24.34
C GLU A 321 28.01 -13.31 -22.97
N ASN A 322 27.18 -13.44 -21.93
CA ASN A 322 27.44 -13.17 -20.50
C ASN A 322 27.78 -11.73 -20.06
N TYR A 323 26.73 -10.92 -19.84
CA TYR A 323 26.79 -9.59 -19.18
C TYR A 323 26.20 -9.57 -17.75
N GLY A 324 26.16 -10.72 -17.07
CA GLY A 324 25.58 -10.84 -15.72
C GLY A 324 26.57 -10.66 -14.58
N ASP A 325 27.81 -11.14 -14.77
CA ASP A 325 28.75 -11.26 -13.66
C ASP A 325 29.78 -10.14 -13.66
N TRP A 326 30.05 -9.59 -12.48
CA TRP A 326 31.13 -8.63 -12.27
C TRP A 326 32.48 -9.33 -12.53
N GLN A 327 33.16 -8.94 -13.62
CA GLN A 327 34.42 -9.57 -14.06
C GLN A 327 35.65 -8.67 -13.86
N GLY A 328 35.49 -7.50 -13.23
CA GLY A 328 36.60 -6.60 -12.93
C GLY A 328 37.25 -6.91 -11.58
N PRO A 329 38.57 -6.69 -11.40
CA PRO A 329 39.13 -6.67 -10.05
C PRO A 329 38.51 -5.52 -9.24
N PRO A 330 38.03 -5.74 -8.01
CA PRO A 330 37.51 -4.67 -7.18
C PRO A 330 38.61 -3.62 -6.93
N PRO A 331 38.36 -2.32 -7.16
CA PRO A 331 39.37 -1.26 -6.99
C PRO A 331 39.97 -1.14 -5.58
N TRP A 332 39.28 -1.72 -4.59
CA TRP A 332 39.67 -1.77 -3.19
C TRP A 332 40.40 -3.06 -2.79
N ASP A 333 40.66 -3.98 -3.73
CA ASP A 333 41.41 -5.20 -3.45
C ASP A 333 42.82 -4.88 -2.96
N ILE A 334 43.16 -5.33 -1.76
CA ILE A 334 44.46 -5.11 -1.11
C ILE A 334 45.59 -5.73 -1.96
N SER A 335 45.33 -6.85 -2.64
CA SER A 335 46.30 -7.50 -3.52
C SER A 335 46.66 -6.68 -4.75
N LEU A 336 45.83 -5.70 -5.11
CA LEU A 336 46.01 -4.80 -6.24
C LEU A 336 46.36 -3.36 -5.80
N GLY A 337 46.74 -3.18 -4.53
CA GLY A 337 47.10 -1.88 -3.94
C GLY A 337 45.90 -1.02 -3.53
N GLY A 338 44.72 -1.63 -3.38
CA GLY A 338 43.53 -1.00 -2.83
C GLY A 338 43.58 -0.87 -1.30
N ASP A 339 42.67 -0.06 -0.74
CA ASP A 339 42.60 0.25 0.69
C ASP A 339 41.73 -0.73 1.50
N GLY A 340 41.25 -1.82 0.88
CA GLY A 340 40.37 -2.81 1.50
C GLY A 340 38.94 -2.32 1.75
N CYS A 341 38.61 -1.08 1.37
CA CYS A 341 37.33 -0.45 1.68
C CYS A 341 36.47 -0.30 0.40
N PRO A 342 35.35 -1.02 0.27
CA PRO A 342 34.49 -0.90 -0.90
C PRO A 342 33.88 0.49 -1.02
N LYS A 343 34.03 1.12 -2.19
CA LYS A 343 33.49 2.45 -2.50
C LYS A 343 32.66 2.44 -3.78
N PHE A 344 31.44 2.94 -3.67
CA PHE A 344 30.50 2.99 -4.78
C PHE A 344 30.10 4.42 -5.12
N LEU A 345 29.81 4.68 -6.39
CA LEU A 345 29.10 5.86 -6.86
C LEU A 345 27.75 5.38 -7.40
N CYS A 346 26.65 5.78 -6.76
CA CYS A 346 25.31 5.42 -7.20
C CYS A 346 24.75 6.54 -8.07
N ASP A 347 24.31 6.22 -9.29
CA ASP A 347 23.61 7.19 -10.14
C ASP A 347 22.25 7.62 -9.56
N VAL A 348 21.59 8.56 -10.24
CA VAL A 348 20.28 9.11 -9.81
C VAL A 348 19.19 8.02 -9.74
N MET A 349 19.29 6.94 -10.53
CA MET A 349 18.30 5.86 -10.54
C MET A 349 18.49 4.86 -9.38
N VAL A 350 19.69 4.82 -8.79
CA VAL A 350 20.01 3.99 -7.62
C VAL A 350 20.42 4.83 -6.41
N GLU A 351 20.02 6.10 -6.33
CA GLU A 351 20.28 6.95 -5.16
C GLU A 351 19.72 6.33 -3.86
N GLY A 352 18.58 5.62 -3.96
CA GLY A 352 18.00 4.89 -2.84
C GLY A 352 18.89 3.75 -2.33
N LEU A 353 19.62 3.07 -3.22
CA LEU A 353 20.58 2.04 -2.86
C LEU A 353 21.79 2.64 -2.13
N ALA A 354 22.23 3.84 -2.51
CA ALA A 354 23.32 4.53 -1.81
C ALA A 354 23.03 4.71 -0.31
N LYS A 355 21.76 5.02 0.03
CA LYS A 355 21.34 5.14 1.43
C LYS A 355 21.48 3.82 2.17
N HIS A 356 21.06 2.71 1.56
CA HIS A 356 21.15 1.38 2.15
C HIS A 356 22.59 0.88 2.28
N LEU A 357 23.45 1.17 1.30
CA LEU A 357 24.88 0.87 1.38
C LEU A 357 25.54 1.62 2.54
N ARG A 358 25.21 2.90 2.74
CA ARG A 358 25.71 3.66 3.91
C ARG A 358 25.21 3.06 5.23
N CYS A 359 24.01 2.49 5.23
CA CYS A 359 23.48 1.85 6.43
C CYS A 359 24.33 0.66 6.89
N VAL A 360 24.89 -0.09 5.94
CA VAL A 360 25.80 -1.22 6.22
C VAL A 360 27.27 -0.79 6.35
N GLY A 361 27.54 0.51 6.49
CA GLY A 361 28.90 1.05 6.65
C GLY A 361 29.69 1.20 5.35
N VAL A 362 29.09 0.88 4.20
CA VAL A 362 29.76 0.94 2.90
C VAL A 362 29.78 2.39 2.38
N ASP A 363 30.92 2.80 1.84
CA ASP A 363 31.11 4.14 1.29
C ASP A 363 30.36 4.29 -0.04
N ALA A 364 29.22 4.98 -0.03
CA ALA A 364 28.43 5.18 -1.25
C ALA A 364 28.19 6.67 -1.52
N ALA A 365 28.77 7.20 -2.59
CA ALA A 365 28.53 8.56 -3.06
C ALA A 365 27.32 8.61 -4.01
N VAL A 366 26.79 9.81 -4.20
CA VAL A 366 25.76 10.14 -5.20
C VAL A 366 26.22 11.39 -5.95
N PRO A 367 25.81 11.59 -7.21
CA PRO A 367 26.18 12.79 -7.97
C PRO A 367 25.64 14.06 -7.33
N HIS A 368 26.41 15.15 -7.44
CA HIS A 368 26.04 16.48 -6.93
C HIS A 368 24.87 17.11 -7.71
N SER A 369 24.75 16.77 -9.00
CA SER A 369 23.68 17.23 -9.88
C SER A 369 22.56 16.18 -9.99
N ARG A 370 21.31 16.65 -10.13
CA ARG A 370 20.15 15.78 -10.41
C ARG A 370 20.09 15.30 -11.86
N LYS A 371 20.90 15.88 -12.75
CA LYS A 371 21.05 15.50 -14.16
C LYS A 371 22.54 15.52 -14.52
N PRO A 372 23.34 14.62 -13.96
CA PRO A 372 24.76 14.56 -14.27
C PRO A 372 24.94 14.05 -15.71
N GLU A 373 25.89 14.64 -16.43
CA GLU A 373 26.30 14.10 -17.72
C GLU A 373 27.02 12.76 -17.50
N PRO A 374 26.90 11.78 -18.43
CA PRO A 374 27.59 10.49 -18.32
C PRO A 374 29.09 10.61 -18.03
N ARG A 375 29.75 11.60 -18.65
CA ARG A 375 31.18 11.88 -18.43
C ARG A 375 31.48 12.32 -17.02
N GLU A 376 30.64 13.17 -16.42
CA GLU A 376 30.82 13.63 -15.03
C GLU A 376 30.75 12.47 -14.04
N LEU A 377 29.82 11.53 -14.23
CA LEU A 377 29.72 10.33 -13.40
C LEU A 377 30.96 9.45 -13.52
N ILE A 378 31.46 9.27 -14.74
CA ILE A 378 32.65 8.47 -15.02
C ILE A 378 33.89 9.12 -14.43
N ASP A 379 34.07 10.42 -14.62
CA ASP A 379 35.20 11.19 -14.11
C ASP A 379 35.21 11.20 -12.57
N GLN A 380 34.03 11.35 -11.95
CA GLN A 380 33.89 11.27 -10.50
C GLN A 380 34.26 9.87 -9.99
N ALA A 381 33.70 8.81 -10.59
CA ALA A 381 33.99 7.45 -10.19
C ALA A 381 35.48 7.11 -10.37
N TYR A 382 36.10 7.55 -11.46
CA TYR A 382 37.53 7.35 -11.71
C TYR A 382 38.40 8.10 -10.70
N LYS A 383 38.13 9.39 -10.48
CA LYS A 383 38.91 10.25 -9.56
C LYS A 383 38.82 9.77 -8.11
N GLU A 384 37.63 9.35 -7.69
CA GLU A 384 37.37 8.88 -6.32
C GLU A 384 37.63 7.37 -6.15
N LYS A 385 38.06 6.67 -7.22
CA LYS A 385 38.29 5.21 -7.25
C LYS A 385 37.07 4.41 -6.78
N ARG A 386 35.89 4.75 -7.30
CA ARG A 386 34.60 4.13 -6.98
C ARG A 386 34.11 3.25 -8.11
N VAL A 387 33.40 2.19 -7.76
CA VAL A 387 32.60 1.43 -8.72
C VAL A 387 31.28 2.15 -8.96
N LEU A 388 30.97 2.44 -10.23
CA LEU A 388 29.73 3.09 -10.63
C LEU A 388 28.58 2.07 -10.68
N LEU A 389 27.59 2.25 -9.82
CA LEU A 389 26.34 1.49 -9.81
C LEU A 389 25.28 2.25 -10.59
N THR A 390 24.71 1.60 -11.60
CA THR A 390 23.69 2.21 -12.48
C THR A 390 22.66 1.20 -12.94
N ARG A 391 21.47 1.69 -13.28
CA ARG A 391 20.46 0.91 -14.03
C ARG A 391 20.36 1.32 -15.50
N ASP A 392 21.09 2.36 -15.91
CA ASP A 392 21.08 2.85 -17.29
C ASP A 392 21.94 1.96 -18.16
N ALA A 393 21.30 1.19 -19.03
CA ALA A 393 22.01 0.39 -20.01
C ALA A 393 22.86 1.26 -20.98
N LYS A 394 22.56 2.56 -21.13
CA LYS A 394 23.35 3.47 -21.96
C LYS A 394 24.69 3.81 -21.33
N LEU A 395 24.77 3.92 -20.00
CA LEU A 395 26.02 4.19 -19.28
C LEU A 395 27.04 3.05 -19.44
N LEU A 396 26.56 1.81 -19.61
CA LEU A 396 27.42 0.65 -19.85
C LEU A 396 28.21 0.73 -21.17
N ARG A 397 27.75 1.52 -22.15
CA ARG A 397 28.50 1.73 -23.39
C ARG A 397 29.84 2.42 -23.14
N HIS A 398 30.01 3.07 -22.00
CA HIS A 398 31.21 3.77 -21.60
C HIS A 398 32.08 2.98 -20.63
N GLN A 399 31.83 1.68 -20.45
CA GLN A 399 32.56 0.81 -19.54
C GLN A 399 34.08 0.78 -19.79
N TYR A 400 34.50 0.95 -21.06
CA TYR A 400 35.90 1.06 -21.46
C TYR A 400 36.61 2.29 -20.87
N LEU A 401 35.89 3.39 -20.59
CA LEU A 401 36.46 4.62 -20.05
C LEU A 401 36.88 4.50 -18.58
N ILE A 402 36.32 3.52 -17.85
CA ILE A 402 36.56 3.34 -16.42
C ILE A 402 37.09 1.94 -16.09
N LYS A 403 37.78 1.30 -17.03
CA LYS A 403 38.42 -0.01 -16.82
C LYS A 403 37.46 -1.07 -16.24
N ASN A 404 36.24 -1.14 -16.77
CA ASN A 404 35.19 -2.07 -16.32
C ASN A 404 34.64 -1.83 -14.91
N GLN A 405 34.86 -0.66 -14.30
CA GLN A 405 34.32 -0.31 -12.98
C GLN A 405 32.86 0.19 -12.99
N ILE A 406 32.04 -0.29 -13.93
CA ILE A 406 30.60 -0.02 -13.98
C ILE A 406 29.86 -1.34 -13.76
N TYR A 407 28.95 -1.35 -12.80
CA TYR A 407 28.07 -2.47 -12.54
C TYR A 407 26.61 -2.09 -12.77
N ARG A 408 25.92 -2.94 -13.54
CA ARG A 408 24.50 -2.75 -13.82
C ARG A 408 23.67 -3.43 -12.75
N VAL A 409 22.96 -2.64 -11.97
CA VAL A 409 22.00 -3.15 -11.00
C VAL A 409 20.75 -3.67 -11.73
N ASN A 410 20.40 -4.93 -11.54
CA ASN A 410 19.29 -5.58 -12.24
C ASN A 410 17.97 -5.37 -11.50
N ASN A 411 18.00 -5.44 -10.18
CA ASN A 411 16.79 -5.42 -9.36
C ASN A 411 16.11 -4.04 -9.30
N LEU A 412 14.79 -4.07 -9.11
CA LEU A 412 13.93 -2.88 -9.04
C LEU A 412 13.73 -2.39 -7.60
N LEU A 413 13.70 -3.31 -6.63
CA LEU A 413 13.43 -3.00 -5.23
C LEU A 413 14.74 -2.73 -4.47
N LYS A 414 14.77 -1.67 -3.67
CA LYS A 414 16.00 -1.19 -2.99
C LYS A 414 16.67 -2.25 -2.10
N ASN A 415 15.89 -3.12 -1.47
CA ASN A 415 16.43 -4.19 -0.63
C ASN A 415 17.10 -5.27 -1.47
N GLU A 416 16.48 -5.66 -2.59
CA GLU A 416 17.06 -6.62 -3.54
C GLU A 416 18.30 -6.05 -4.22
N GLN A 417 18.31 -4.74 -4.51
CA GLN A 417 19.49 -4.05 -5.02
C GLN A 417 20.68 -4.10 -4.04
N LEU A 418 20.42 -3.98 -2.73
CA LEU A 418 21.45 -4.10 -1.71
C LEU A 418 22.02 -5.52 -1.67
N LEU A 419 21.15 -6.53 -1.65
CA LEU A 419 21.55 -7.94 -1.65
C LEU A 419 22.39 -8.28 -2.89
N GLU A 420 21.93 -7.85 -4.06
CA GLU A 420 22.64 -8.02 -5.32
C GLU A 420 24.06 -7.46 -5.25
N VAL A 421 24.25 -6.26 -4.68
CA VAL A 421 25.59 -5.65 -4.56
C VAL A 421 26.43 -6.34 -3.48
N ILE A 422 25.84 -6.74 -2.36
CA ILE A 422 26.57 -7.50 -1.33
C ILE A 422 27.10 -8.82 -1.91
N GLU A 423 26.27 -9.53 -2.66
CA GLU A 423 26.62 -10.81 -3.27
C GLU A 423 27.60 -10.63 -4.45
N ALA A 424 27.32 -9.72 -5.37
CA ALA A 424 28.17 -9.50 -6.55
C ALA A 424 29.59 -9.04 -6.19
N PHE A 425 29.75 -8.29 -5.10
CA PHE A 425 31.04 -7.77 -4.64
C PHE A 425 31.59 -8.49 -3.39
N GLN A 426 30.90 -9.53 -2.90
CA GLN A 426 31.28 -10.31 -1.72
C GLN A 426 31.60 -9.41 -0.51
N LEU A 427 30.73 -8.44 -0.24
CA LEU A 427 30.94 -7.45 0.80
C LEU A 427 30.80 -8.10 2.19
N LYS A 428 31.85 -7.99 3.01
CA LYS A 428 31.81 -8.41 4.41
C LYS A 428 31.18 -7.29 5.23
N ILE A 429 29.94 -7.50 5.67
CA ILE A 429 29.26 -6.59 6.58
C ILE A 429 29.53 -7.05 8.00
N SER A 430 30.01 -6.14 8.83
CA SER A 430 30.24 -6.40 10.25
C SER A 430 29.37 -5.48 11.09
N GLU A 431 28.93 -5.98 12.25
CA GLU A 431 28.03 -5.25 13.14
C GLU A 431 28.60 -3.91 13.61
N ASP A 432 29.92 -3.83 13.79
CA ASP A 432 30.64 -2.61 14.19
C ASP A 432 30.65 -1.51 13.10
N GLN A 433 30.42 -1.88 11.84
CA GLN A 433 30.36 -0.93 10.73
C GLN A 433 28.93 -0.48 10.43
N LEU A 434 27.91 -1.11 11.01
CA LEU A 434 26.51 -0.70 10.84
C LEU A 434 26.32 0.73 11.34
N MET A 435 25.57 1.53 10.56
CA MET A 435 25.34 2.94 10.86
C MET A 435 26.62 3.76 11.10
N SER A 436 27.79 3.33 10.60
CA SER A 436 29.03 4.13 10.71
C SER A 436 29.06 5.34 9.76
N ARG A 437 28.10 5.41 8.83
CA ARG A 437 28.00 6.45 7.80
C ARG A 437 26.62 7.10 7.75
N CYS A 438 26.61 8.41 7.57
CA CYS A 438 25.42 9.21 7.44
C CYS A 438 24.66 8.86 6.16
N THR A 439 23.42 8.41 6.29
CA THR A 439 22.57 8.07 5.14
C THR A 439 22.29 9.25 4.21
N LYS A 440 22.39 10.49 4.71
CA LYS A 440 22.21 11.72 3.94
C LYS A 440 23.44 12.08 3.11
N CYS A 441 24.62 12.22 3.75
CA CYS A 441 25.82 12.76 3.08
C CYS A 441 26.99 11.79 2.95
N ASN A 442 26.90 10.54 3.42
CA ASN A 442 28.00 9.56 3.48
C ASN A 442 29.11 9.87 4.52
N GLY A 443 28.92 10.93 5.30
CA GLY A 443 29.83 11.39 6.34
C GLY A 443 29.90 10.50 7.57
N ARG A 444 30.89 10.72 8.44
CA ARG A 444 31.04 9.94 9.68
C ARG A 444 30.25 10.54 10.85
N PHE A 445 29.92 9.70 11.81
CA PHE A 445 29.27 10.12 13.05
C PHE A 445 30.30 10.46 14.13
N ILE A 446 29.85 11.22 15.12
CA ILE A 446 30.54 11.38 16.41
C ILE A 446 30.80 10.01 17.05
N GLN A 447 31.95 9.88 17.72
CA GLN A 447 32.37 8.60 18.33
C GLN A 447 31.60 8.25 19.61
N LYS A 448 31.01 9.25 20.27
CA LYS A 448 30.21 9.07 21.47
C LYS A 448 28.77 9.51 21.19
N PRO A 449 27.75 8.72 21.56
CA PRO A 449 26.37 9.15 21.44
C PRO A 449 26.11 10.38 22.31
N LEU A 450 25.20 11.24 21.84
CA LEU A 450 24.70 12.40 22.59
C LEU A 450 23.57 11.97 23.51
N THR A 451 23.46 12.64 24.66
CA THR A 451 22.25 12.55 25.49
C THR A 451 21.07 13.27 24.83
N VAL A 452 19.87 13.06 25.36
CA VAL A 452 18.64 13.74 24.89
C VAL A 452 18.82 15.26 24.94
N GLU A 453 19.40 15.80 26.01
CA GLU A 453 19.62 17.24 26.20
C GLU A 453 20.62 17.80 25.18
N GLU A 454 21.73 17.10 24.98
CA GLU A 454 22.76 17.48 23.99
C GLU A 454 22.22 17.41 22.56
N ALA A 455 21.40 16.39 22.27
CA ALA A 455 20.74 16.24 20.98
C ALA A 455 19.71 17.36 20.73
N ILE A 456 18.94 17.77 21.76
CA ILE A 456 18.02 18.92 21.66
C ILE A 456 18.80 20.19 21.33
N GLU A 457 19.92 20.43 22.01
CA GLU A 457 20.77 21.61 21.74
C GLU A 457 21.32 21.58 20.32
N ALA A 458 21.87 20.43 19.90
CA ALA A 458 22.40 20.23 18.55
C ALA A 458 21.33 20.33 17.46
N ALA A 459 20.07 20.05 17.78
CA ALA A 459 18.94 20.10 16.85
C ALA A 459 18.36 21.51 16.67
N LYS A 460 18.60 22.45 17.61
CA LYS A 460 18.01 23.80 17.58
C LYS A 460 18.27 24.49 16.24
N GLY A 461 17.18 24.77 15.52
CA GLY A 461 17.21 25.47 14.22
C GLY A 461 17.55 24.60 13.00
N PHE A 462 17.93 23.32 13.18
CA PHE A 462 18.35 22.44 12.09
C PHE A 462 17.43 21.22 11.89
N GLN A 463 16.84 20.69 12.97
CA GLN A 463 16.01 19.48 12.91
C GLN A 463 14.98 19.50 14.04
N LYS A 464 13.75 19.05 13.78
CA LYS A 464 12.73 18.89 14.83
C LYS A 464 12.78 17.46 15.36
N ILE A 465 13.12 17.31 16.64
CA ILE A 465 13.04 16.01 17.35
C ILE A 465 11.59 15.82 17.82
N PRO A 466 10.90 14.72 17.45
CA PRO A 466 9.54 14.45 17.94
C PRO A 466 9.47 14.33 19.47
N ASN A 467 8.44 14.94 20.07
CA ASN A 467 8.32 14.99 21.53
C ASN A 467 8.22 13.60 22.21
N CYS A 468 7.73 12.59 21.48
CA CYS A 468 7.62 11.22 21.97
C CYS A 468 8.97 10.49 22.14
N LEU A 469 10.08 11.11 21.72
CA LEU A 469 11.43 10.56 21.91
C LEU A 469 12.08 11.03 23.22
N PHE A 470 11.49 12.00 23.93
CA PHE A 470 12.07 12.56 25.17
C PHE A 470 11.88 11.68 26.40
N ASP A 471 10.88 10.79 26.40
CA ASP A 471 10.56 9.90 27.54
C ASP A 471 11.32 8.56 27.50
N LYS A 472 12.28 8.40 26.58
CA LYS A 472 13.04 7.16 26.37
C LYS A 472 14.53 7.48 26.53
N ASN A 473 15.27 6.62 27.24
CA ASN A 473 16.74 6.66 27.33
C ASN A 473 17.37 6.29 25.97
N LEU A 474 17.15 7.11 24.95
CA LEU A 474 17.66 6.90 23.60
C LEU A 474 19.01 7.56 23.43
N GLU A 475 19.90 6.85 22.75
CA GLU A 475 21.15 7.40 22.27
C GLU A 475 20.96 8.12 20.92
N PHE A 476 21.66 9.22 20.73
CA PHE A 476 21.63 10.03 19.51
C PHE A 476 23.00 10.10 18.85
N TRP A 477 23.03 10.08 17.52
CA TRP A 477 24.26 10.24 16.74
C TRP A 477 24.13 11.42 15.78
N GLN A 478 25.12 12.31 15.80
CA GLN A 478 25.22 13.44 14.89
C GLN A 478 26.27 13.20 13.83
N CYS A 479 25.91 13.45 12.57
CA CYS A 479 26.88 13.46 11.48
C CYS A 479 27.79 14.69 11.58
N MET A 480 29.10 14.49 11.49
CA MET A 480 30.09 15.59 11.57
C MET A 480 30.11 16.49 10.33
N ASP A 481 29.60 16.02 9.19
CA ASP A 481 29.66 16.78 7.93
C ASP A 481 28.38 17.57 7.65
N CYS A 482 27.21 17.00 7.92
CA CYS A 482 25.93 17.64 7.61
C CYS A 482 25.05 17.92 8.83
N ASN A 483 25.56 17.68 10.04
CA ASN A 483 24.91 17.89 11.33
C ASN A 483 23.56 17.17 11.51
N GLN A 484 23.25 16.21 10.63
CA GLN A 484 22.03 15.41 10.69
C GLN A 484 22.06 14.51 11.93
N LEU A 485 20.98 14.53 12.72
CA LEU A 485 20.80 13.72 13.91
C LEU A 485 20.00 12.44 13.61
N TYR A 486 20.44 11.35 14.22
CA TYR A 486 19.85 10.00 14.16
C TYR A 486 19.70 9.45 15.59
N TRP A 487 18.82 8.47 15.79
CA TRP A 487 18.55 7.85 17.11
C TRP A 487 18.25 6.36 16.95
N GLU A 488 18.37 5.59 18.05
CA GLU A 488 18.40 4.11 18.07
C GLU A 488 17.28 3.38 17.32
N VAL A 489 16.08 3.95 17.19
CA VAL A 489 14.98 3.33 16.42
C VAL A 489 15.39 3.07 14.96
N VAL A 490 16.25 3.93 14.41
CA VAL A 490 16.82 3.77 13.07
C VAL A 490 17.84 2.63 13.03
N TYR A 491 18.62 2.46 14.11
CA TYR A 491 19.67 1.44 14.24
C TYR A 491 19.08 0.01 14.21
N PHE A 492 18.05 -0.25 15.03
CA PHE A 492 17.39 -1.57 15.11
C PHE A 492 16.63 -1.94 13.83
N LEU A 493 15.97 -0.97 13.17
CA LEU A 493 15.25 -1.23 11.92
C LEU A 493 16.18 -1.73 10.81
N PHE A 494 17.39 -1.15 10.71
CA PHE A 494 18.38 -1.57 9.71
C PHE A 494 19.11 -2.85 10.10
N SER A 495 19.39 -3.08 11.39
CA SER A 495 19.92 -4.36 11.88
C SER A 495 18.96 -5.52 11.58
N LEU A 496 17.67 -5.37 11.86
CA LEU A 496 16.65 -6.37 11.52
C LEU A 496 16.58 -6.65 10.01
N ILE A 497 16.68 -5.61 9.16
CA ILE A 497 16.71 -5.80 7.70
C ILE A 497 17.92 -6.64 7.27
N LEU A 498 19.05 -6.55 7.97
CA LEU A 498 20.28 -7.27 7.66
C LEU A 498 20.32 -8.67 8.27
N GLU A 499 19.87 -8.86 9.50
CA GLU A 499 19.74 -10.18 10.12
C GLU A 499 18.78 -11.07 9.34
N MET A 500 17.64 -10.52 8.90
CA MET A 500 16.71 -11.23 8.02
C MET A 500 17.32 -11.56 6.64
N SER A 501 18.39 -10.88 6.25
CA SER A 501 19.09 -11.08 4.98
C SER A 501 20.25 -12.07 5.10
N PHE A 502 20.99 -12.07 6.21
CA PHE A 502 22.10 -12.99 6.49
C PHE A 502 21.64 -14.40 6.83
N PHE A 503 20.55 -14.56 7.60
CA PHE A 503 19.98 -15.89 7.90
C PHE A 503 19.58 -16.67 6.64
N TYR A 504 19.20 -15.97 5.57
CA TYR A 504 18.83 -16.59 4.29
C TYR A 504 20.02 -17.16 3.50
N ASN A 505 21.25 -16.71 3.77
CA ASN A 505 22.45 -17.21 3.09
C ASN A 505 23.12 -18.37 3.83
N THR A 506 22.93 -18.50 5.14
CA THR A 506 23.52 -19.59 5.93
C THR A 506 22.73 -20.91 5.86
N GLU A 507 21.46 -20.90 5.45
CA GLU A 507 20.64 -22.12 5.30
C GLU A 507 20.79 -22.83 3.94
N ASN A 508 21.64 -22.33 3.02
CA ASN A 508 21.90 -22.94 1.70
C ASN A 508 23.29 -23.58 1.55
N THR A 509 24.04 -23.73 2.63
CA THR A 509 25.26 -24.55 2.66
C THR A 509 25.24 -25.47 3.85
N LEU A 510 24.56 -26.62 3.69
CA LEU A 510 24.86 -27.90 4.36
C LEU A 510 24.15 -29.05 3.64
#